data_AF-A0A6J6M962-F1
#
_entry.id   AF-A0A6J6M962-F1
#
_cell.length_a   1.000
_cell.length_b   1.000
_cell.length_c   1.000
_cell.angle_alpha   90.00
_cell.angle_beta   90.00
_cell.angle_gamma   90.00
#
_symmetry.space_group_name_H-M   'P 1'
#
loop_
_entity.id
_entity.type
_entity.pdbx_description
1 polymer ?
#
loop_
_entity_poly.entity_id
_entity_poly.type
_entity_poly.pdbx_seq_one_letter_code
_entity_poly.pdbx_strand_id
1 'polypeptide(L)'
;MRHRVGLLNVLILTLVMALIPTSALAAYMAKPAVYYHAKNTIDARMVSEAGYGCANPTKTKATLQAFVGKKWLNIKPIRSGWIPDKESCGDSSFGSKTSRAWITAYIDPGTIVRWYYVGEISIQDHDSKGNGIGVAYTFSNAYQNIVPHSVVGGYGITWENVSSRINDIAAASWTDAQATILRNANLPSALSGYKSYISPGALLVDPNVGEADRYLKRTFSLFARIPSPRSIIFVATTQEERVASELQIDTMYKDSGWIKGALDDIFGINTSQPAGSVFTQIKCDGHDHARSRSTYPDGSIATALMFSVCPNMEQFRTHINGVHTMAHEYVHSIQVAVLTNTLDRKRFEPCWLREGGPEWTQAVVSDNFQQYLSVKHLEPYYLSTDSVQRTQTTARTWTKDEVDGYLNRANDPTTCSATSEFALAYSLGEVATETLVSIGGSESFFALQERLALGESSNQAFREIYGKSWDEVRPILAEVVAQVITLSWQSQALTYQSLPKN
;
A
#
# COMPACT_ATOMS: atom_id res chain seq x y z
N MET A 1 36.21 -62.61 4.82
CA MET A 1 35.18 -63.66 4.79
C MET A 1 34.19 -63.31 3.69
N ARG A 2 33.93 -64.28 2.80
CA ARG A 2 32.81 -64.51 1.82
C ARG A 2 31.63 -63.52 1.83
N HIS A 3 30.84 -63.20 0.79
CA HIS A 3 30.70 -63.43 -0.68
C HIS A 3 29.52 -62.48 -1.07
N ARG A 4 29.59 -61.59 -2.07
CA ARG A 4 29.20 -61.69 -3.51
C ARG A 4 27.71 -62.07 -3.84
N VAL A 5 27.08 -61.21 -4.66
CA VAL A 5 25.99 -61.43 -5.69
C VAL A 5 24.56 -61.63 -5.14
N GLY A 6 23.44 -61.11 -5.69
CA GLY A 6 23.13 -60.31 -6.88
C GLY A 6 21.60 -60.22 -7.14
N LEU A 7 21.21 -59.31 -8.04
CA LEU A 7 20.07 -59.31 -9.01
C LEU A 7 18.63 -59.76 -8.64
N LEU A 8 17.71 -58.81 -8.87
CA LEU A 8 16.44 -58.86 -9.65
C LEU A 8 15.36 -59.94 -9.40
N ASN A 9 14.15 -59.48 -9.06
CA ASN A 9 12.86 -59.69 -9.80
C ASN A 9 11.71 -59.07 -8.97
N VAL A 10 11.00 -58.05 -9.46
CA VAL A 10 9.77 -58.06 -10.29
C VAL A 10 8.55 -58.67 -9.61
N LEU A 11 7.62 -57.80 -9.17
CA LEU A 11 6.17 -58.04 -9.06
C LEU A 11 5.49 -56.65 -9.03
N ILE A 12 5.10 -56.08 -10.17
CA ILE A 12 3.74 -56.08 -10.74
C ILE A 12 2.65 -55.89 -9.67
N LEU A 13 2.19 -54.64 -9.51
CA LEU A 13 0.78 -54.37 -9.22
C LEU A 13 0.33 -53.15 -10.04
N THR A 14 -0.56 -53.43 -10.97
CA THR A 14 -1.23 -52.52 -11.89
C THR A 14 -2.48 -51.97 -11.22
N LEU A 15 -2.69 -50.65 -11.15
CA LEU A 15 -4.02 -50.07 -11.21
C LEU A 15 -4.02 -48.60 -11.66
N VAL A 16 -4.29 -48.44 -12.98
CA VAL A 16 -5.11 -47.41 -13.63
C VAL A 16 -4.89 -45.95 -13.17
N MET A 17 -3.88 -45.29 -13.76
CA MET A 17 -3.95 -43.85 -14.03
C MET A 17 -4.83 -43.62 -15.25
N ALA A 18 -5.94 -42.92 -15.06
CA ALA A 18 -6.68 -42.33 -16.17
C ALA A 18 -5.89 -41.16 -16.74
N LEU A 19 -5.45 -41.33 -17.98
CA LEU A 19 -4.85 -40.32 -18.84
C LEU A 19 -5.81 -39.14 -19.05
N ILE A 20 -5.39 -37.94 -18.64
CA ILE A 20 -5.84 -36.69 -19.27
C ILE A 20 -4.63 -36.15 -20.05
N PRO A 21 -4.75 -35.79 -21.35
CA PRO A 21 -3.59 -35.50 -22.19
C PRO A 21 -2.88 -34.21 -21.78
N THR A 22 -1.57 -34.32 -21.54
CA THR A 22 -0.59 -33.26 -21.34
C THR A 22 -0.27 -32.53 -22.65
N SER A 23 -1.27 -31.88 -23.28
CA SER A 23 -1.07 -31.03 -24.46
C SER A 23 -1.99 -29.80 -24.55
N ALA A 24 -2.42 -29.26 -23.41
CA ALA A 24 -3.20 -28.01 -23.37
C ALA A 24 -2.80 -27.01 -22.26
N LEU A 25 -1.64 -27.17 -21.60
CA LEU A 25 -1.16 -26.25 -20.55
C LEU A 25 0.15 -25.52 -20.88
N ALA A 26 0.63 -25.58 -22.12
CA ALA A 26 1.89 -24.96 -22.56
C ALA A 26 1.70 -23.77 -23.54
N ALA A 27 0.52 -23.13 -23.55
CA ALA A 27 0.26 -21.98 -24.42
C ALA A 27 -0.66 -20.92 -23.77
N TYR A 28 -0.38 -20.57 -22.52
CA TYR A 28 -0.84 -19.31 -21.92
C TYR A 28 0.31 -18.67 -21.12
N MET A 29 1.51 -18.66 -21.71
CA MET A 29 2.45 -17.59 -21.40
C MET A 29 1.84 -16.32 -21.99
N ALA A 30 1.09 -15.60 -21.17
CA ALA A 30 0.69 -14.24 -21.46
C ALA A 30 1.95 -13.51 -21.91
N LYS A 31 1.98 -13.05 -23.17
CA LYS A 31 2.99 -12.11 -23.62
C LYS A 31 3.07 -11.02 -22.56
N PRO A 32 4.26 -10.62 -22.09
CA PRO A 32 4.37 -9.58 -21.09
C PRO A 32 3.58 -8.38 -21.60
N ALA A 33 2.55 -7.98 -20.85
CA ALA A 33 1.87 -6.72 -21.12
C ALA A 33 2.97 -5.66 -21.04
N VAL A 34 3.26 -5.04 -22.18
CA VAL A 34 4.22 -3.94 -22.23
C VAL A 34 3.50 -2.76 -21.58
N TYR A 35 3.74 -2.57 -20.29
CA TYR A 35 3.32 -1.39 -19.57
C TYR A 35 4.18 -0.24 -20.08
N TYR A 36 3.56 0.70 -20.77
CA TYR A 36 4.23 1.91 -21.16
C TYR A 36 3.82 3.01 -20.19
N HIS A 37 4.73 3.42 -19.32
CA HIS A 37 4.56 4.66 -18.58
C HIS A 37 4.64 5.81 -19.58
N ALA A 38 3.49 6.42 -19.88
CA ALA A 38 3.47 7.68 -20.60
C ALA A 38 4.07 8.75 -19.68
N LYS A 39 5.29 9.21 -19.98
CA LYS A 39 5.85 10.39 -19.32
C LYS A 39 4.90 11.56 -19.55
N ASN A 40 4.24 11.99 -18.47
CA ASN A 40 3.68 13.31 -18.17
C ASN A 40 2.63 13.92 -19.12
N THR A 41 2.28 13.25 -20.22
CA THR A 41 1.19 13.64 -21.12
C THR A 41 0.69 12.40 -21.85
N ILE A 42 -0.58 12.06 -21.64
CA ILE A 42 -1.29 11.11 -22.49
C ILE A 42 -2.03 11.96 -23.52
N ASP A 43 -1.57 11.94 -24.76
CA ASP A 43 -2.41 12.42 -25.86
C ASP A 43 -3.42 11.32 -26.15
N ALA A 44 -4.70 11.64 -25.98
CA ALA A 44 -5.77 10.73 -26.36
C ALA A 44 -6.61 11.32 -27.48
N ARG A 45 -7.05 10.45 -28.39
CA ARG A 45 -8.00 10.80 -29.44
C ARG A 45 -9.11 9.77 -29.53
N MET A 46 -10.28 10.23 -29.94
CA MET A 46 -11.37 9.36 -30.36
C MET A 46 -11.33 9.21 -31.88
N VAL A 47 -11.34 7.96 -32.34
CA VAL A 47 -11.49 7.64 -33.76
C VAL A 47 -12.90 7.10 -33.97
N SER A 48 -13.58 7.65 -34.98
CA SER A 48 -14.90 7.21 -35.43
C SER A 48 -14.77 6.59 -36.82
N GLU A 49 -15.34 5.40 -37.01
CA GLU A 49 -15.43 4.74 -38.32
C GLU A 49 -16.51 5.36 -39.23
N ALA A 50 -17.22 6.39 -38.78
CA ALA A 50 -18.19 7.10 -39.60
C ALA A 50 -17.50 8.17 -40.46
N GLY A 51 -17.69 8.10 -41.79
CA GLY A 51 -17.43 9.24 -42.67
C GLY A 51 -18.33 10.44 -42.30
N TYR A 52 -17.97 11.65 -42.76
CA TYR A 52 -18.62 12.91 -42.40
C TYR A 52 -20.16 12.87 -42.36
N GLY A 53 -20.73 13.59 -41.40
CA GLY A 53 -22.17 13.79 -41.26
C GLY A 53 -22.84 12.78 -40.33
N CYS A 54 -24.16 12.85 -40.27
CA CYS A 54 -25.06 12.04 -39.45
C CYS A 54 -24.62 10.57 -39.39
N ALA A 55 -24.01 10.16 -38.28
CA ALA A 55 -23.54 8.80 -38.08
C ALA A 55 -24.61 7.95 -37.39
N ASN A 56 -24.69 6.67 -37.74
CA ASN A 56 -25.62 5.76 -37.07
C ASN A 56 -24.94 5.28 -35.78
N PRO A 57 -25.38 5.73 -34.58
CA PRO A 57 -24.70 5.44 -33.33
C PRO A 57 -24.65 3.95 -33.00
N THR A 58 -25.54 3.14 -33.60
CA THR A 58 -25.54 1.67 -33.45
C THR A 58 -24.48 0.96 -34.30
N LYS A 59 -23.97 1.63 -35.34
CA LYS A 59 -22.96 1.09 -36.27
C LYS A 59 -21.59 1.75 -36.13
N THR A 60 -21.51 2.89 -35.45
CA THR A 60 -20.25 3.62 -35.24
C THR A 60 -19.55 3.14 -33.98
N LYS A 61 -18.34 2.59 -34.14
CA LYS A 61 -17.43 2.31 -33.03
C LYS A 61 -16.61 3.55 -32.72
N ALA A 62 -16.68 3.98 -31.47
CA ALA A 62 -15.76 4.95 -30.91
C ALA A 62 -14.60 4.18 -30.26
N THR A 63 -13.37 4.39 -30.75
CA THR A 63 -12.17 3.82 -30.13
C THR A 63 -11.34 4.93 -29.51
N LEU A 64 -10.95 4.74 -28.25
CA LEU A 64 -9.98 5.60 -27.58
C LEU A 64 -8.58 5.08 -27.90
N GLN A 65 -7.67 5.98 -28.29
CA GLN A 65 -6.25 5.65 -28.47
C GLN A 65 -5.39 6.53 -27.58
N ALA A 66 -4.32 5.99 -27.01
CA ALA A 66 -3.27 6.74 -26.32
C ALA A 66 -2.01 6.81 -27.17
N PHE A 67 -1.37 7.97 -27.21
CA PHE A 67 -0.06 8.13 -27.84
C PHE A 67 1.05 7.77 -26.86
N VAL A 68 1.85 6.77 -27.22
CA VAL A 68 2.86 6.19 -26.35
C VAL A 68 4.16 6.02 -27.11
N GLY A 69 5.19 6.76 -26.69
CA GLY A 69 6.49 6.83 -27.37
C GLY A 69 6.37 7.47 -28.77
N LYS A 70 6.05 6.66 -29.78
CA LYS A 70 5.81 7.09 -31.18
C LYS A 70 4.64 6.37 -31.85
N LYS A 71 3.79 5.67 -31.08
CA LYS A 71 2.69 4.84 -31.62
C LYS A 71 1.39 5.16 -30.91
N TRP A 72 0.29 5.14 -31.67
CA TRP A 72 -1.06 5.14 -31.12
C TRP A 72 -1.44 3.71 -30.72
N LEU A 73 -1.82 3.51 -29.45
CA LEU A 73 -2.27 2.23 -28.91
C LEU A 73 -3.77 2.30 -28.60
N ASN A 74 -4.52 1.28 -29.00
CA ASN A 74 -5.95 1.20 -28.70
C ASN A 74 -6.17 0.93 -27.20
N ILE A 75 -7.00 1.75 -26.57
CA ILE A 75 -7.47 1.55 -25.20
C ILE A 75 -8.81 0.82 -25.24
N LYS A 76 -8.92 -0.26 -24.46
CA LYS A 76 -10.16 -1.02 -24.35
C LYS A 76 -11.16 -0.24 -23.47
N PRO A 77 -12.33 0.16 -23.99
CA PRO A 77 -13.33 0.84 -23.17
C PRO A 77 -13.95 -0.12 -22.15
N ILE A 78 -14.18 0.36 -20.93
CA ILE A 78 -15.00 -0.31 -19.90
C ILE A 78 -16.47 -0.19 -20.30
N ARG A 79 -16.86 1.04 -20.68
CA ARG A 79 -18.20 1.37 -21.17
C ARG A 79 -18.07 2.43 -22.24
N SER A 80 -18.95 2.38 -23.23
CA SER A 80 -19.06 3.40 -24.25
C SER A 80 -20.51 3.52 -24.67
N GLY A 81 -20.89 4.67 -25.20
CA GLY A 81 -22.23 4.86 -25.72
C GLY A 81 -22.42 6.21 -26.37
N TRP A 82 -23.69 6.48 -26.67
CA TRP A 82 -24.13 7.72 -27.30
C TRP A 82 -25.22 8.35 -26.46
N ILE A 83 -25.16 9.67 -26.30
CA ILE A 83 -26.26 10.46 -25.77
C ILE A 83 -26.86 11.21 -26.96
N PRO A 84 -28.08 10.85 -27.41
CA PRO A 84 -28.73 11.56 -28.49
C PRO A 84 -29.07 12.98 -28.04
N ASP A 85 -28.83 13.96 -28.91
CA ASP A 85 -29.26 15.34 -28.71
C ASP A 85 -30.49 15.62 -29.60
N LYS A 86 -31.19 16.74 -29.36
CA LYS A 86 -32.54 16.99 -29.89
C LYS A 86 -32.58 17.41 -31.38
N GLU A 87 -31.46 17.83 -31.97
CA GLU A 87 -31.43 18.25 -33.38
C GLU A 87 -31.25 17.04 -34.32
N SER A 88 -32.37 16.44 -34.72
CA SER A 88 -32.38 15.22 -35.52
C SER A 88 -31.74 15.41 -36.90
N CYS A 89 -30.89 14.47 -37.29
CA CYS A 89 -30.60 14.22 -38.68
C CYS A 89 -31.87 13.78 -39.41
N GLY A 90 -32.02 14.14 -40.69
CA GLY A 90 -33.25 13.93 -41.47
C GLY A 90 -33.68 12.45 -41.65
N ASP A 91 -32.87 11.50 -41.21
CA ASP A 91 -33.20 10.08 -41.14
C ASP A 91 -33.07 9.59 -39.68
N SER A 92 -34.15 9.00 -39.18
CA SER A 92 -34.32 8.52 -37.80
C SER A 92 -33.38 7.40 -37.38
N SER A 93 -32.68 6.77 -38.33
CA SER A 93 -31.65 5.77 -38.07
C SER A 93 -30.27 6.37 -37.76
N PHE A 94 -30.10 7.69 -37.94
CA PHE A 94 -28.89 8.41 -37.58
C PHE A 94 -29.07 9.23 -36.29
N GLY A 95 -27.97 9.47 -35.57
CA GLY A 95 -27.97 10.35 -34.39
C GLY A 95 -28.21 11.81 -34.79
N SER A 96 -28.41 12.69 -33.80
CA SER A 96 -28.39 14.14 -33.99
C SER A 96 -26.99 14.66 -34.33
N LYS A 97 -26.89 15.80 -35.05
CA LYS A 97 -25.63 16.51 -35.35
C LYS A 97 -24.79 16.85 -34.12
N THR A 98 -25.42 16.98 -32.96
CA THR A 98 -24.76 17.31 -31.68
C THR A 98 -24.75 16.12 -30.71
N SER A 99 -25.00 14.91 -31.20
CA SER A 99 -24.95 13.69 -30.39
C SER A 99 -23.59 13.52 -29.73
N ARG A 100 -23.60 13.08 -28.47
CA ARG A 100 -22.39 12.96 -27.66
C ARG A 100 -21.94 11.52 -27.60
N ALA A 101 -20.81 11.20 -28.22
CA ALA A 101 -20.12 9.95 -27.94
C ALA A 101 -19.44 10.04 -26.57
N TRP A 102 -19.54 9.00 -25.76
CA TRP A 102 -18.82 8.92 -24.49
C TRP A 102 -18.12 7.59 -24.35
N ILE A 103 -16.96 7.62 -23.70
CA ILE A 103 -16.16 6.44 -23.37
C ILE A 103 -15.70 6.57 -21.91
N THR A 104 -15.82 5.49 -21.15
CA THR A 104 -15.14 5.30 -19.87
C THR A 104 -14.10 4.21 -20.08
N ALA A 105 -12.84 4.49 -19.77
CA ALA A 105 -11.75 3.55 -19.96
C ALA A 105 -10.80 3.56 -18.75
N TYR A 106 -10.16 2.43 -18.51
CA TYR A 106 -8.97 2.35 -17.67
C TYR A 106 -7.77 2.60 -18.57
N ILE A 107 -7.02 3.66 -18.27
CA ILE A 107 -5.79 3.98 -19.00
C ILE A 107 -4.59 3.40 -18.24
N ASP A 108 -4.63 3.47 -16.89
CA ASP A 108 -3.69 2.85 -15.96
C ASP A 108 -4.45 2.25 -14.76
N PRO A 109 -3.89 1.25 -14.03
CA PRO A 109 -4.50 0.73 -12.80
C PRO A 109 -4.86 1.87 -11.83
N GLY A 110 -6.08 1.87 -11.31
CA GLY A 110 -6.58 2.88 -10.36
C GLY A 110 -7.09 4.19 -10.98
N THR A 111 -6.77 4.51 -12.23
CA THR A 111 -7.23 5.75 -12.87
C THR A 111 -8.39 5.50 -13.85
N ILE A 112 -9.61 5.83 -13.42
CA ILE A 112 -10.78 5.87 -14.29
C ILE A 112 -10.83 7.23 -14.99
N VAL A 113 -10.61 7.24 -16.31
CA VAL A 113 -10.83 8.43 -17.13
C VAL A 113 -12.19 8.33 -17.80
N ARG A 114 -12.94 9.42 -17.73
CA ARG A 114 -14.27 9.55 -18.32
C ARG A 114 -14.26 10.66 -19.36
N TRP A 115 -14.60 10.31 -20.59
CA TRP A 115 -14.58 11.23 -21.72
C TRP A 115 -15.99 11.50 -22.22
N TYR A 116 -16.26 12.78 -22.46
CA TYR A 116 -17.51 13.26 -23.03
C TYR A 116 -17.18 14.10 -24.26
N TYR A 117 -17.57 13.64 -25.44
CA TYR A 117 -17.47 14.42 -26.65
C TYR A 117 -18.79 15.12 -26.94
N VAL A 118 -18.76 16.41 -27.29
CA VAL A 118 -19.94 17.16 -27.71
C VAL A 118 -19.59 17.91 -28.99
N GLY A 119 -20.25 17.57 -30.10
CA GLY A 119 -20.13 18.34 -31.35
C GLY A 119 -20.34 17.52 -32.62
N GLU A 120 -20.45 18.22 -33.76
CA GLU A 120 -20.09 17.63 -35.05
C GLU A 120 -18.61 17.23 -34.94
N ILE A 121 -18.25 15.98 -35.26
CA ILE A 121 -16.84 15.64 -35.51
C ILE A 121 -16.45 16.44 -36.75
N SER A 122 -15.96 17.65 -36.55
CA SER A 122 -15.07 18.28 -37.50
C SER A 122 -13.87 17.35 -37.54
N ILE A 123 -13.93 16.39 -38.46
CA ILE A 123 -12.81 15.53 -38.80
C ILE A 123 -11.76 16.52 -39.30
N GLN A 124 -10.81 16.85 -38.42
CA GLN A 124 -9.73 17.77 -38.77
C GLN A 124 -8.71 17.06 -39.66
N ASP A 125 -8.66 15.72 -39.59
CA ASP A 125 -7.77 14.87 -40.37
C ASP A 125 -8.32 13.44 -40.51
N HIS A 126 -7.85 12.71 -41.51
CA HIS A 126 -8.17 11.30 -41.74
C HIS A 126 -6.95 10.43 -41.50
N ASP A 127 -7.13 9.25 -40.93
CA ASP A 127 -6.07 8.25 -41.00
C ASP A 127 -5.92 7.70 -42.43
N SER A 128 -4.88 6.92 -42.68
CA SER A 128 -4.61 6.30 -44.00
C SER A 128 -5.68 5.29 -44.44
N LYS A 129 -6.73 5.06 -43.63
CA LYS A 129 -7.86 4.18 -43.91
C LYS A 129 -9.18 4.95 -44.07
N GLY A 130 -9.15 6.28 -43.99
CA GLY A 130 -10.32 7.15 -44.17
C GLY A 130 -11.19 7.31 -42.91
N ASN A 131 -10.70 6.92 -41.73
CA ASN A 131 -11.44 7.11 -40.48
C ASN A 131 -11.34 8.57 -40.01
N GLY A 132 -12.44 9.10 -39.48
CA GLY A 132 -12.48 10.45 -38.94
C GLY A 132 -11.77 10.56 -37.59
N ILE A 133 -10.80 11.47 -37.49
CA ILE A 133 -10.08 11.76 -36.24
C ILE A 133 -10.68 13.00 -35.57
N GLY A 134 -11.22 12.84 -34.36
CA GLY A 134 -11.64 13.95 -33.51
C GLY A 134 -10.45 14.65 -32.83
N VAL A 135 -10.66 15.88 -32.35
CA VAL A 135 -9.66 16.72 -31.66
C VAL A 135 -8.87 15.89 -30.64
N ALA A 136 -7.54 15.92 -30.74
CA ALA A 136 -6.65 15.31 -29.75
C ALA A 136 -6.64 16.19 -28.49
N TYR A 137 -6.84 15.59 -27.33
CA TYR A 137 -6.72 16.29 -26.05
C TYR A 137 -5.48 15.76 -25.35
N THR A 138 -4.54 16.67 -25.06
CA THR A 138 -3.41 16.39 -24.19
C THR A 138 -3.91 16.47 -22.75
N PHE A 139 -3.92 15.36 -22.04
CA PHE A 139 -4.19 15.38 -20.61
C PHE A 139 -2.96 15.93 -19.90
N SER A 140 -3.04 17.18 -19.43
CA SER A 140 -2.11 17.75 -18.48
C SER A 140 -2.47 17.36 -17.05
N ASN A 141 -2.86 16.10 -16.81
CA ASN A 141 -2.73 15.57 -15.46
C ASN A 141 -1.32 15.00 -15.39
N ALA A 142 -0.34 15.90 -15.36
CA ALA A 142 0.93 15.54 -14.77
C ALA A 142 0.58 15.00 -13.39
N TYR A 143 0.78 13.70 -13.17
CA TYR A 143 0.91 13.19 -11.82
C TYR A 143 1.90 14.14 -11.15
N GLN A 144 1.42 14.98 -10.24
CA GLN A 144 2.33 15.80 -9.46
C GLN A 144 2.98 14.81 -8.52
N ASN A 145 4.21 14.42 -8.86
CA ASN A 145 5.02 13.60 -7.99
C ASN A 145 4.96 14.19 -6.58
N ILE A 146 4.91 13.32 -5.58
CA ILE A 146 5.05 13.71 -4.19
C ILE A 146 6.41 14.39 -4.07
N VAL A 147 6.38 15.69 -3.79
CA VAL A 147 7.57 16.49 -3.49
C VAL A 147 7.66 16.61 -1.97
N PRO A 148 8.60 15.93 -1.32
CA PRO A 148 8.79 16.06 0.11
C PRO A 148 9.11 17.51 0.46
N HIS A 149 8.53 18.00 1.54
CA HIS A 149 9.03 19.24 2.15
C HIS A 149 10.42 19.04 2.76
N SER A 150 11.16 20.13 2.92
CA SER A 150 12.41 20.10 3.67
C SER A 150 12.17 19.77 5.15
N VAL A 151 13.13 19.08 5.76
CA VAL A 151 13.11 18.71 7.19
C VAL A 151 12.96 19.95 8.08
N VAL A 152 12.07 19.87 9.06
CA VAL A 152 11.83 20.90 10.08
C VAL A 152 12.63 20.58 11.36
N GLY A 153 13.09 21.60 12.09
CA GLY A 153 13.72 21.44 13.41
C GLY A 153 15.25 21.69 13.47
N GLY A 154 15.88 22.04 12.34
CA GLY A 154 17.25 22.55 12.32
C GLY A 154 18.32 21.56 12.84
N TYR A 155 18.05 20.25 12.76
CA TYR A 155 18.99 19.22 13.20
C TYR A 155 20.20 19.08 12.25
N GLY A 156 20.02 19.41 10.96
CA GLY A 156 21.09 19.41 9.96
C GLY A 156 21.68 18.02 9.72
N ILE A 157 20.85 16.97 9.85
CA ILE A 157 21.28 15.59 9.60
C ILE A 157 21.41 15.39 8.09
N THR A 158 22.56 14.88 7.66
CA THR A 158 22.87 14.55 6.26
C THR A 158 23.53 13.18 6.19
N TRP A 159 23.67 12.63 4.99
CA TRP A 159 24.38 11.37 4.77
C TRP A 159 25.83 11.39 5.28
N GLU A 160 26.47 12.55 5.28
CA GLU A 160 27.87 12.71 5.72
C GLU A 160 28.03 12.72 7.24
N ASN A 161 26.96 13.02 8.00
CA ASN A 161 27.05 13.16 9.45
C ASN A 161 26.11 12.25 10.24
N VAL A 162 25.14 11.58 9.60
CA VAL A 162 24.08 10.81 10.28
C VAL A 162 24.62 9.75 11.24
N SER A 163 25.68 9.01 10.87
CA SER A 163 26.31 8.01 11.74
C SER A 163 26.92 8.60 13.02
N SER A 164 27.31 9.89 13.00
CA SER A 164 27.84 10.60 14.17
C SER A 164 26.76 11.33 14.97
N ARG A 165 25.52 11.37 14.46
CA ARG A 165 24.38 12.13 15.00
C ARG A 165 23.21 11.22 15.37
N ILE A 166 23.48 9.94 15.69
CA ILE A 166 22.44 8.94 15.99
C ILE A 166 21.48 9.36 17.11
N ASN A 167 21.96 10.12 18.10
CA ASN A 167 21.15 10.61 19.21
C ASN A 167 20.14 11.67 18.77
N ASP A 168 20.31 12.29 17.60
CA ASP A 168 19.42 13.33 17.10
C ASP A 168 18.33 12.79 16.16
N ILE A 169 18.47 11.55 15.67
CA ILE A 169 17.59 10.99 14.63
C ILE A 169 16.13 10.96 15.08
N ALA A 170 15.88 10.43 16.29
CA ALA A 170 14.52 10.31 16.79
C ALA A 170 13.88 11.69 17.01
N ALA A 171 14.64 12.63 17.57
CA ALA A 171 14.18 13.99 17.81
C ALA A 171 13.88 14.73 16.50
N ALA A 172 14.78 14.64 15.51
CA ALA A 172 14.59 15.24 14.19
C ALA A 172 13.36 14.67 13.47
N SER A 173 13.23 13.35 13.48
CA SER A 173 12.13 12.64 12.84
C SER A 173 10.77 12.99 13.48
N TRP A 174 10.71 12.99 14.81
CA TRP A 174 9.51 13.37 15.55
C TRP A 174 9.15 14.84 15.31
N THR A 175 10.12 15.76 15.44
CA THR A 175 9.88 17.20 15.25
C THR A 175 9.32 17.49 13.85
N ASP A 176 9.89 16.85 12.83
CA ASP A 176 9.41 16.98 11.46
C ASP A 176 7.96 16.49 11.30
N ALA A 177 7.67 15.29 11.79
CA ALA A 177 6.33 14.72 11.72
C ALA A 177 5.29 15.57 12.48
N GLN A 178 5.61 16.09 13.66
CA GLN A 178 4.72 16.99 14.39
C GLN A 178 4.45 18.28 13.60
N ALA A 179 5.48 18.88 13.02
CA ALA A 179 5.34 20.07 12.18
C ALA A 179 4.48 19.77 10.94
N THR A 180 4.62 18.59 10.35
CA THR A 180 3.80 18.13 9.23
C THR A 180 2.34 17.92 9.61
N ILE A 181 2.07 17.24 10.73
CA ILE A 181 0.71 17.08 11.27
C ILE A 181 0.04 18.45 11.43
N LEU A 182 0.73 19.41 12.05
CA LEU A 182 0.20 20.76 12.26
C LEU A 182 -0.03 21.51 10.95
N ARG A 183 0.94 21.45 10.02
CA ARG A 183 0.87 22.11 8.70
C ARG A 183 -0.30 21.59 7.87
N ASN A 184 -0.57 20.28 7.97
CA ASN A 184 -1.52 19.58 7.12
C ASN A 184 -2.91 19.41 7.77
N ALA A 185 -3.08 19.74 9.06
CA ALA A 185 -4.32 19.52 9.81
C ALA A 185 -5.59 20.14 9.18
N ASN A 186 -5.44 21.24 8.45
CA ASN A 186 -6.55 21.95 7.80
C ASN A 186 -6.78 21.55 6.34
N LEU A 187 -6.02 20.57 5.81
CA LEU A 187 -6.21 20.12 4.44
C LEU A 187 -7.51 19.31 4.33
N PRO A 188 -8.31 19.48 3.26
CA PRO A 188 -9.58 18.76 3.10
C PRO A 188 -9.46 17.23 3.17
N SER A 189 -8.33 16.69 2.75
CA SER A 189 -8.00 15.25 2.78
C SER A 189 -7.71 14.71 4.18
N ALA A 190 -7.34 15.56 5.16
CA ALA A 190 -6.94 15.12 6.49
C ALA A 190 -8.07 14.47 7.30
N LEU A 191 -9.34 14.62 6.91
CA LEU A 191 -10.48 13.98 7.58
C LEU A 191 -11.55 13.48 6.60
N SER A 192 -11.27 13.50 5.29
CA SER A 192 -12.29 13.23 4.28
C SER A 192 -12.76 11.77 4.34
N GLY A 193 -14.07 11.57 4.53
CA GLY A 193 -14.69 10.25 4.45
C GLY A 193 -14.37 9.29 5.60
N TYR A 194 -13.79 9.78 6.71
CA TYR A 194 -13.60 8.97 7.92
C TYR A 194 -14.93 8.73 8.65
N LYS A 195 -15.17 7.48 9.02
CA LYS A 195 -16.26 7.04 9.90
C LYS A 195 -15.73 5.99 10.86
N SER A 196 -16.15 6.04 12.11
CA SER A 196 -15.79 5.05 13.11
C SER A 196 -17.00 4.46 13.82
N TYR A 197 -16.86 3.19 14.20
CA TYR A 197 -17.75 2.50 15.11
C TYR A 197 -16.92 1.72 16.13
N ILE A 198 -17.14 2.01 17.41
CA ILE A 198 -16.55 1.28 18.52
C ILE A 198 -17.71 0.66 19.28
N SER A 199 -17.73 -0.67 19.38
CA SER A 199 -18.82 -1.37 20.05
C SER A 199 -18.78 -1.13 21.57
N PRO A 200 -19.92 -1.16 22.28
CA PRO A 200 -19.95 -0.99 23.73
C PRO A 200 -19.11 -2.03 24.48
N GLY A 201 -19.11 -3.28 24.04
CA GLY A 201 -18.25 -4.35 24.57
C GLY A 201 -16.77 -4.09 24.33
N ALA A 202 -16.38 -3.53 23.17
CA ALA A 202 -14.99 -3.16 22.92
C ALA A 202 -14.50 -2.09 23.91
N LEU A 203 -15.31 -1.06 24.20
CA LEU A 203 -15.00 -0.05 25.22
C LEU A 203 -14.99 -0.61 26.64
N LEU A 204 -15.83 -1.61 26.92
CA LEU A 204 -15.86 -2.25 28.23
C LEU A 204 -14.59 -3.08 28.46
N VAL A 205 -14.10 -3.76 27.43
CA VAL A 205 -12.90 -4.60 27.50
C VAL A 205 -11.62 -3.76 27.48
N ASP A 206 -11.54 -2.78 26.58
CA ASP A 206 -10.43 -1.83 26.50
C ASP A 206 -10.97 -0.39 26.44
N PRO A 207 -11.06 0.30 27.60
CA PRO A 207 -11.51 1.69 27.65
C PRO A 207 -10.64 2.65 26.83
N ASN A 208 -9.38 2.29 26.55
CA ASN A 208 -8.48 3.13 25.78
C ASN A 208 -8.72 3.03 24.28
N VAL A 209 -9.50 2.05 23.78
CA VAL A 209 -9.74 1.89 22.34
C VAL A 209 -10.31 3.15 21.66
N GLY A 210 -11.01 4.00 22.43
CA GLY A 210 -11.48 5.31 21.98
C GLY A 210 -10.36 6.29 21.57
N GLU A 211 -9.15 6.10 22.07
CA GLU A 211 -7.97 6.92 21.76
C GLU A 211 -7.43 6.65 20.35
N ALA A 212 -7.77 5.51 19.73
CA ALA A 212 -7.39 5.19 18.35
C ALA A 212 -7.86 6.28 17.37
N ASP A 213 -9.03 6.85 17.63
CA ASP A 213 -9.63 7.93 16.86
C ASP A 213 -8.73 9.19 16.85
N ARG A 214 -8.03 9.48 17.96
CA ARG A 214 -7.06 10.58 18.05
C ARG A 214 -5.82 10.28 17.20
N TYR A 215 -5.24 9.10 17.36
CA TYR A 215 -4.03 8.72 16.63
C TYR A 215 -4.25 8.63 15.13
N LEU A 216 -5.38 8.07 14.69
CA LEU A 216 -5.78 8.04 13.28
C LEU A 216 -5.90 9.44 12.68
N LYS A 217 -6.56 10.38 13.34
CA LYS A 217 -6.68 11.77 12.84
C LYS A 217 -5.32 12.45 12.71
N ARG A 218 -4.38 12.15 13.62
CA ARG A 218 -2.99 12.62 13.52
C ARG A 218 -2.29 11.98 12.31
N THR A 219 -2.47 10.68 12.07
CA THR A 219 -1.96 10.00 10.86
C THR A 219 -2.54 10.57 9.57
N PHE A 220 -3.85 10.86 9.53
CA PHE A 220 -4.50 11.44 8.37
C PHE A 220 -3.93 12.83 8.06
N SER A 221 -3.66 13.62 9.09
CA SER A 221 -3.00 14.92 8.95
C SER A 221 -1.56 14.76 8.46
N LEU A 222 -0.79 13.83 9.05
CA LEU A 222 0.60 13.55 8.65
C LEU A 222 0.71 13.28 7.14
N PHE A 223 -0.21 12.50 6.58
CA PHE A 223 -0.19 12.10 5.17
C PHE A 223 -1.28 12.73 4.31
N ALA A 224 -1.84 13.87 4.71
CA ALA A 224 -2.94 14.50 3.97
C ALA A 224 -2.57 14.91 2.53
N ARG A 225 -1.27 15.07 2.22
CA ARG A 225 -0.78 15.39 0.88
C ARG A 225 -0.46 14.16 0.03
N ILE A 226 -0.50 12.97 0.63
CA ILE A 226 -0.19 11.71 -0.02
C ILE A 226 -1.50 11.10 -0.55
N PRO A 227 -1.50 10.48 -1.75
CA PRO A 227 -2.63 9.70 -2.22
C PRO A 227 -3.08 8.70 -1.16
N SER A 228 -4.36 8.75 -0.78
CA SER A 228 -4.92 7.96 0.31
C SER A 228 -6.37 7.56 0.04
N PRO A 229 -6.92 6.55 0.74
CA PRO A 229 -8.31 6.14 0.57
C PRO A 229 -9.28 7.29 0.85
N ARG A 230 -10.30 7.46 0.00
CA ARG A 230 -11.32 8.51 0.16
C ARG A 230 -12.41 8.17 1.17
N SER A 231 -12.58 6.88 1.49
CA SER A 231 -13.50 6.39 2.50
C SER A 231 -12.72 5.55 3.50
N ILE A 232 -12.71 5.97 4.77
CA ILE A 232 -11.92 5.33 5.81
C ILE A 232 -12.89 4.87 6.89
N ILE A 233 -12.97 3.57 7.13
CA ILE A 233 -13.88 2.99 8.10
C ILE A 233 -13.06 2.40 9.24
N PHE A 234 -13.24 2.86 10.47
CA PHE A 234 -12.64 2.24 11.65
C PHE A 234 -13.70 1.44 12.41
N VAL A 235 -13.40 0.19 12.75
CA VAL A 235 -14.27 -0.69 13.51
C VAL A 235 -13.48 -1.30 14.66
N ALA A 236 -13.88 -1.05 15.89
CA ALA A 236 -13.43 -1.80 17.05
C ALA A 236 -14.60 -2.59 17.64
N THR A 237 -14.43 -3.91 17.78
CA THR A 237 -15.51 -4.79 18.25
C THR A 237 -15.01 -6.02 18.97
N THR A 238 -15.89 -6.66 19.75
CA THR A 238 -15.64 -8.00 20.31
C THR A 238 -16.27 -9.08 19.43
N GLN A 239 -15.91 -10.34 19.68
CA GLN A 239 -16.50 -11.46 18.96
C GLN A 239 -18.02 -11.57 19.20
N GLU A 240 -18.47 -11.28 20.42
CA GLU A 240 -19.89 -11.34 20.82
C GLU A 240 -20.73 -10.29 20.10
N GLU A 241 -20.16 -9.12 19.81
CA GLU A 241 -20.84 -8.00 19.17
C GLU A 241 -20.61 -7.94 17.65
N ARG A 242 -19.96 -8.96 17.06
CA ARG A 242 -19.64 -9.03 15.63
C ARG A 242 -20.85 -8.75 14.74
N VAL A 243 -21.94 -9.49 14.93
CA VAL A 243 -23.17 -9.36 14.11
C VAL A 243 -23.80 -7.97 14.24
N ALA A 244 -23.83 -7.41 15.44
CA ALA A 244 -24.33 -6.05 15.65
C ALA A 244 -23.43 -5.00 14.96
N SER A 245 -22.11 -5.25 14.95
CA SER A 245 -21.12 -4.40 14.29
C SER A 245 -21.25 -4.43 12.76
N GLU A 246 -21.57 -5.59 12.17
CA GLU A 246 -21.85 -5.71 10.73
C GLU A 246 -23.00 -4.80 10.28
N LEU A 247 -24.06 -4.68 11.09
CA LEU A 247 -25.16 -3.77 10.80
C LEU A 247 -24.72 -2.30 10.82
N GLN A 248 -23.81 -1.94 11.72
CA GLN A 248 -23.25 -0.58 11.76
C GLN A 248 -22.35 -0.32 10.56
N ILE A 249 -21.55 -1.31 10.16
CA ILE A 249 -20.71 -1.23 8.95
C ILE A 249 -21.57 -0.95 7.71
N ASP A 250 -22.74 -1.57 7.57
CA ASP A 250 -23.66 -1.34 6.44
C ASP A 250 -24.16 0.11 6.37
N THR A 251 -24.27 0.80 7.50
CA THR A 251 -24.60 2.23 7.54
C THR A 251 -23.42 3.14 7.19
N MET A 252 -22.20 2.69 7.48
CA MET A 252 -20.98 3.44 7.20
C MET A 252 -20.56 3.33 5.73
N TYR A 253 -20.74 2.16 5.11
CA TYR A 253 -20.32 1.89 3.74
C TYR A 253 -21.29 0.94 3.02
N LYS A 254 -21.91 1.39 1.92
CA LYS A 254 -22.99 0.65 1.25
C LYS A 254 -22.55 -0.72 0.70
N ASP A 255 -21.34 -0.80 0.14
CA ASP A 255 -20.79 -2.02 -0.46
C ASP A 255 -19.81 -2.71 0.51
N SER A 256 -20.25 -2.93 1.75
CA SER A 256 -19.47 -3.36 2.92
C SER A 256 -19.04 -4.84 2.94
N GLY A 257 -19.41 -5.66 1.95
CA GLY A 257 -19.22 -7.11 2.00
C GLY A 257 -17.77 -7.54 2.27
N TRP A 258 -16.79 -6.79 1.74
CA TRP A 258 -15.36 -7.02 1.95
C TRP A 258 -14.89 -6.67 3.37
N ILE A 259 -15.54 -5.72 4.05
CA ILE A 259 -15.27 -5.38 5.45
C ILE A 259 -15.76 -6.51 6.34
N LYS A 260 -17.00 -6.97 6.11
CA LYS A 260 -17.63 -8.05 6.88
C LYS A 260 -16.89 -9.37 6.73
N GLY A 261 -16.47 -9.72 5.51
CA GLY A 261 -15.63 -10.90 5.28
C GLY A 261 -14.29 -10.83 6.01
N ALA A 262 -13.64 -9.66 6.05
CA ALA A 262 -12.39 -9.50 6.80
C ALA A 262 -12.60 -9.53 8.32
N LEU A 263 -13.75 -9.05 8.80
CA LEU A 263 -14.13 -9.18 10.21
C LEU A 263 -14.34 -10.65 10.59
N ASP A 264 -14.98 -11.43 9.73
CA ASP A 264 -15.11 -12.89 9.89
C ASP A 264 -13.74 -13.58 9.91
N ASP A 265 -12.83 -13.22 8.99
CA ASP A 265 -11.46 -13.74 8.97
C ASP A 265 -10.73 -13.52 10.30
N ILE A 266 -10.87 -12.32 10.89
CA ILE A 266 -10.23 -11.97 12.18
C ILE A 266 -10.65 -12.95 13.26
N PHE A 267 -11.93 -13.33 13.29
CA PHE A 267 -12.50 -14.30 14.25
C PHE A 267 -12.39 -15.76 13.81
N GLY A 268 -11.73 -16.05 12.69
CA GLY A 268 -11.57 -17.41 12.16
C GLY A 268 -12.87 -18.05 11.65
N ILE A 269 -13.88 -17.23 11.33
CA ILE A 269 -15.18 -17.67 10.82
C ILE A 269 -15.08 -17.82 9.29
N ASN A 270 -15.65 -18.88 8.71
CA ASN A 270 -15.74 -19.10 7.25
C ASN A 270 -14.41 -19.28 6.47
N THR A 271 -13.32 -19.70 7.10
CA THR A 271 -12.02 -19.84 6.40
C THR A 271 -11.93 -21.02 5.42
N SER A 272 -12.98 -21.85 5.28
CA SER A 272 -12.95 -23.14 4.55
C SER A 272 -11.88 -24.13 5.07
N GLN A 273 -11.29 -23.84 6.21
CA GLN A 273 -10.23 -24.62 6.83
C GLN A 273 -10.83 -25.65 7.80
N PRO A 274 -10.20 -26.82 7.98
CA PRO A 274 -10.65 -27.82 8.95
C PRO A 274 -10.66 -27.25 10.37
N ALA A 275 -11.68 -27.60 11.17
CA ALA A 275 -11.71 -27.25 12.58
C ALA A 275 -10.42 -27.70 13.29
N GLY A 276 -9.72 -26.77 13.94
CA GLY A 276 -8.42 -27.02 14.59
C GLY A 276 -7.19 -26.70 13.73
N SER A 277 -7.37 -26.19 12.50
CA SER A 277 -6.31 -25.53 11.73
C SER A 277 -5.77 -24.31 12.48
N VAL A 278 -4.47 -24.03 12.32
CA VAL A 278 -3.82 -22.80 12.81
C VAL A 278 -4.47 -21.51 12.27
N PHE A 279 -5.21 -21.62 11.17
CA PHE A 279 -6.00 -20.53 10.58
C PHE A 279 -7.49 -20.52 11.05
N THR A 280 -7.93 -21.53 11.79
CA THR A 280 -9.26 -21.65 12.45
C THR A 280 -9.16 -21.56 13.96
N GLN A 281 -8.12 -20.91 14.47
CA GLN A 281 -8.02 -20.67 15.90
C GLN A 281 -9.18 -19.73 16.28
N ILE A 282 -10.29 -20.37 16.67
CA ILE A 282 -11.50 -19.78 17.23
C ILE A 282 -11.11 -19.46 18.65
N LYS A 283 -10.54 -18.28 18.84
CA LYS A 283 -10.55 -17.45 20.05
C LYS A 283 -9.52 -16.34 19.83
N CYS A 284 -9.48 -15.43 20.76
CA CYS A 284 -8.33 -14.57 20.98
C CYS A 284 -7.12 -15.39 21.50
N ASP A 285 -6.71 -16.44 20.80
CA ASP A 285 -5.73 -17.46 21.22
C ASP A 285 -4.44 -17.47 20.38
N GLY A 286 -4.32 -16.59 19.38
CA GLY A 286 -3.04 -16.29 18.76
C GLY A 286 -2.10 -15.58 19.75
N HIS A 287 -0.79 -15.74 19.59
CA HIS A 287 0.27 -15.17 20.45
C HIS A 287 0.12 -13.67 20.79
N ASP A 288 -0.63 -12.91 19.98
CA ASP A 288 -0.80 -11.45 20.12
C ASP A 288 -2.15 -11.02 20.74
N HIS A 289 -3.07 -11.96 21.03
CA HIS A 289 -4.31 -11.84 21.85
C HIS A 289 -5.25 -10.63 21.60
N ALA A 290 -5.00 -9.82 20.57
CA ALA A 290 -5.86 -8.87 19.88
C ALA A 290 -5.41 -8.87 18.41
N ARG A 291 -6.30 -8.54 17.47
CA ARG A 291 -5.96 -8.53 16.03
C ARG A 291 -6.36 -7.20 15.41
N SER A 292 -5.37 -6.49 14.92
CA SER A 292 -5.52 -5.37 13.99
C SER A 292 -5.43 -5.87 12.56
N ARG A 293 -6.15 -5.22 11.65
CA ARG A 293 -5.96 -5.42 10.21
C ARG A 293 -6.53 -4.25 9.43
N SER A 294 -5.83 -3.88 8.36
CA SER A 294 -6.40 -3.12 7.25
C SER A 294 -6.90 -4.05 6.14
N THR A 295 -8.04 -3.70 5.55
CA THR A 295 -8.58 -4.33 4.35
C THR A 295 -9.11 -3.27 3.41
N TYR A 296 -9.07 -3.53 2.11
CA TYR A 296 -9.47 -2.55 1.09
C TYR A 296 -9.83 -3.29 -0.21
N PRO A 297 -10.90 -2.88 -0.91
CA PRO A 297 -11.17 -3.35 -2.26
C PRO A 297 -10.24 -2.66 -3.28
N ASP A 298 -9.86 -1.42 -3.00
CA ASP A 298 -8.94 -0.56 -3.74
C ASP A 298 -8.42 0.51 -2.77
N GLY A 299 -7.10 0.57 -2.53
CA GLY A 299 -6.48 1.48 -1.57
C GLY A 299 -6.67 2.97 -1.89
N SER A 300 -7.03 3.32 -3.12
CA SER A 300 -7.36 4.71 -3.49
C SER A 300 -8.83 5.08 -3.22
N ILE A 301 -9.72 4.08 -3.10
CA ILE A 301 -11.16 4.30 -2.97
C ILE A 301 -11.58 4.21 -1.51
N ALA A 302 -11.30 3.07 -0.87
CA ALA A 302 -11.79 2.81 0.48
C ALA A 302 -10.85 1.88 1.24
N THR A 303 -10.78 2.08 2.55
CA THR A 303 -10.13 1.15 3.49
C THR A 303 -10.99 0.95 4.72
N ALA A 304 -10.90 -0.23 5.32
CA ALA A 304 -11.42 -0.51 6.64
C ALA A 304 -10.29 -0.96 7.56
N LEU A 305 -10.21 -0.33 8.72
CA LEU A 305 -9.29 -0.60 9.81
C LEU A 305 -10.11 -1.30 10.89
N MET A 306 -9.74 -2.53 11.20
CA MET A 306 -10.50 -3.36 12.14
C MET A 306 -9.61 -3.70 13.32
N PHE A 307 -10.18 -3.60 14.51
CA PHE A 307 -9.56 -3.97 15.76
C PHE A 307 -10.49 -4.91 16.54
N SER A 308 -10.07 -6.16 16.70
CA SER A 308 -10.76 -7.13 17.53
C SER A 308 -10.27 -7.02 18.97
N VAL A 309 -11.18 -6.66 19.87
CA VAL A 309 -10.92 -6.55 21.32
C VAL A 309 -11.34 -7.85 22.01
N CYS A 310 -10.46 -8.36 22.84
CA CYS A 310 -10.56 -9.70 23.43
C CYS A 310 -10.73 -9.63 24.95
N PRO A 311 -11.82 -10.17 25.53
CA PRO A 311 -12.07 -10.08 26.96
C PRO A 311 -11.10 -10.97 27.76
N ASN A 312 -10.52 -10.40 28.82
CA ASN A 312 -9.80 -11.07 29.93
C ASN A 312 -8.58 -11.92 29.56
N MET A 313 -7.38 -11.37 29.82
CA MET A 313 -6.24 -12.17 30.29
C MET A 313 -5.49 -11.40 31.39
N GLU A 314 -5.37 -12.01 32.57
CA GLU A 314 -4.45 -11.53 33.60
C GLU A 314 -3.02 -11.59 33.03
N GLN A 315 -2.27 -10.49 33.13
CA GLN A 315 -0.79 -10.40 33.03
C GLN A 315 -0.10 -9.78 31.80
N PHE A 316 -0.75 -9.14 30.82
CA PHE A 316 0.02 -8.40 29.80
C PHE A 316 -0.45 -6.98 29.50
N ARG A 317 0.54 -6.10 29.31
CA ARG A 317 0.40 -4.71 28.88
C ARG A 317 0.01 -4.71 27.40
N THR A 318 -1.28 -4.87 27.11
CA THR A 318 -1.89 -4.72 25.78
C THR A 318 -1.77 -3.31 25.18
N HIS A 319 -1.04 -2.41 25.83
CA HIS A 319 -1.04 -0.97 25.56
C HIS A 319 -0.44 -0.57 24.20
N ILE A 320 0.26 -1.47 23.49
CA ILE A 320 0.81 -1.19 22.15
C ILE A 320 -0.03 -1.83 21.01
N ASN A 321 -0.94 -2.77 21.30
CA ASN A 321 -1.57 -3.61 20.26
C ASN A 321 -2.91 -3.11 19.70
N GLY A 322 -3.46 -1.99 20.18
CA GLY A 322 -4.77 -1.51 19.73
C GLY A 322 -4.79 -0.12 19.12
N VAL A 323 -4.47 0.88 19.92
CA VAL A 323 -4.78 2.28 19.58
C VAL A 323 -3.78 2.92 18.61
N HIS A 324 -2.48 2.64 18.78
CA HIS A 324 -1.43 3.11 17.86
C HIS A 324 -1.36 2.23 16.61
N THR A 325 -1.63 0.93 16.73
CA THR A 325 -1.62 -0.02 15.61
C THR A 325 -2.61 0.35 14.51
N MET A 326 -3.69 1.07 14.81
CA MET A 326 -4.57 1.58 13.76
C MET A 326 -3.86 2.58 12.82
N ALA A 327 -2.92 3.37 13.34
CA ALA A 327 -2.06 4.21 12.51
C ALA A 327 -1.15 3.36 11.62
N HIS A 328 -0.57 2.29 12.16
CA HIS A 328 0.21 1.30 11.41
C HIS A 328 -0.62 0.73 10.24
N GLU A 329 -1.79 0.17 10.53
CA GLU A 329 -2.66 -0.44 9.52
C GLU A 329 -3.14 0.56 8.46
N TYR A 330 -3.38 1.81 8.86
CA TYR A 330 -3.76 2.84 7.90
C TYR A 330 -2.64 3.14 6.88
N VAL A 331 -1.37 3.10 7.30
CA VAL A 331 -0.23 3.32 6.40
C VAL A 331 -0.16 2.25 5.32
N HIS A 332 -0.49 0.99 5.61
CA HIS A 332 -0.62 -0.03 4.56
C HIS A 332 -1.64 0.33 3.48
N SER A 333 -2.72 1.03 3.87
CA SER A 333 -3.73 1.50 2.92
C SER A 333 -3.17 2.61 2.03
N ILE A 334 -2.36 3.52 2.59
CA ILE A 334 -1.66 4.56 1.82
C ILE A 334 -0.61 3.94 0.89
N GLN A 335 0.19 2.98 1.38
CA GLN A 335 1.17 2.27 0.55
C GLN A 335 0.51 1.68 -0.69
N VAL A 336 -0.64 1.02 -0.54
CA VAL A 336 -1.40 0.49 -1.69
C VAL A 336 -2.01 1.60 -2.55
N ALA A 337 -2.47 2.70 -1.96
CA ALA A 337 -2.99 3.84 -2.72
C ALA A 337 -1.92 4.46 -3.64
N VAL A 338 -0.70 4.66 -3.12
CA VAL A 338 0.45 5.17 -3.87
C VAL A 338 0.87 4.20 -4.96
N LEU A 339 0.89 2.90 -4.66
CA LEU A 339 1.23 1.83 -5.60
C LEU A 339 0.06 1.42 -6.51
N THR A 340 -1.09 2.09 -6.41
CA THR A 340 -2.36 1.82 -7.10
C THR A 340 -3.04 0.47 -6.79
N ASN A 341 -2.31 -0.60 -6.44
CA ASN A 341 -2.87 -1.90 -6.07
C ASN A 341 -1.86 -2.84 -5.36
N THR A 342 -2.38 -3.95 -4.84
CA THR A 342 -1.59 -4.98 -4.12
C THR A 342 -0.60 -5.74 -5.00
N LEU A 343 -0.84 -5.89 -6.32
CA LEU A 343 0.11 -6.55 -7.22
C LEU A 343 1.36 -5.69 -7.42
N ASP A 344 1.17 -4.39 -7.58
CA ASP A 344 2.27 -3.43 -7.72
C ASP A 344 3.04 -3.30 -6.40
N ARG A 345 2.37 -3.39 -5.26
CA ARG A 345 3.05 -3.52 -3.95
C ARG A 345 4.00 -4.71 -3.90
N LYS A 346 3.59 -5.88 -4.38
CA LYS A 346 4.46 -7.08 -4.46
C LYS A 346 5.62 -6.93 -5.45
N ARG A 347 5.53 -5.98 -6.39
CA ARG A 347 6.50 -5.78 -7.45
C ARG A 347 7.51 -4.68 -7.16
N PHE A 348 7.10 -3.63 -6.44
CA PHE A 348 7.87 -2.40 -6.32
C PHE A 348 8.19 -1.99 -4.88
N GLU A 349 7.43 -2.45 -3.89
CA GLU A 349 7.66 -2.05 -2.49
C GLU A 349 8.77 -2.89 -1.83
N PRO A 350 9.89 -2.28 -1.40
CA PRO A 350 10.92 -2.98 -0.65
C PRO A 350 10.35 -3.61 0.63
N CYS A 351 10.79 -4.82 0.96
CA CYS A 351 10.37 -5.54 2.16
C CYS A 351 10.60 -4.72 3.44
N TRP A 352 11.76 -4.07 3.55
CA TRP A 352 12.09 -3.27 4.74
C TRP A 352 11.14 -2.07 4.92
N LEU A 353 10.65 -1.47 3.83
CA LEU A 353 9.75 -0.31 3.88
C LEU A 353 8.31 -0.71 4.17
N ARG A 354 7.93 -1.95 3.79
CA ARG A 354 6.57 -2.45 3.92
C ARG A 354 6.04 -2.34 5.35
N GLU A 355 6.84 -2.77 6.32
CA GLU A 355 6.51 -2.68 7.75
C GLU A 355 7.21 -1.50 8.42
N GLY A 356 8.38 -1.09 7.94
CA GLY A 356 9.15 0.00 8.54
C GLY A 356 8.43 1.37 8.55
N GLY A 357 7.71 1.70 7.47
CA GLY A 357 6.90 2.93 7.41
C GLY A 357 5.73 2.94 8.40
N PRO A 358 4.87 1.89 8.40
CA PRO A 358 3.82 1.71 9.39
C PRO A 358 4.31 1.75 10.83
N GLU A 359 5.41 1.05 11.14
CA GLU A 359 6.02 1.01 12.47
C GLU A 359 6.48 2.39 12.94
N TRP A 360 7.22 3.10 12.09
CA TRP A 360 7.65 4.46 12.42
C TRP A 360 6.44 5.39 12.65
N THR A 361 5.41 5.23 11.81
CA THR A 361 4.20 6.06 11.89
C THR A 361 3.44 5.85 13.19
N GLN A 362 3.24 4.59 13.62
CA GLN A 362 2.49 4.33 14.84
C GLN A 362 3.16 4.94 16.07
N ALA A 363 4.50 4.97 16.10
CA ALA A 363 5.22 5.66 17.15
C ALA A 363 5.03 7.18 17.02
N VAL A 364 5.30 7.76 15.84
CA VAL A 364 5.45 9.22 15.68
C VAL A 364 4.16 10.00 15.90
N VAL A 365 2.99 9.36 15.76
CA VAL A 365 1.70 9.98 16.06
C VAL A 365 1.40 10.07 17.56
N SER A 366 2.31 9.62 18.43
CA SER A 366 2.23 9.85 19.88
C SER A 366 2.08 11.33 20.23
N ASP A 367 1.46 11.62 21.38
CA ASP A 367 1.12 13.00 21.79
C ASP A 367 2.35 13.80 22.25
N ASN A 368 3.39 13.12 22.70
CA ASN A 368 4.64 13.73 23.12
C ASN A 368 5.85 12.83 22.82
N PHE A 369 7.04 13.41 22.90
CA PHE A 369 8.28 12.71 22.56
C PHE A 369 8.62 11.54 23.50
N GLN A 370 8.28 11.63 24.78
CA GLN A 370 8.49 10.52 25.72
C GLN A 370 7.61 9.32 25.35
N GLN A 371 6.36 9.57 24.96
CA GLN A 371 5.47 8.53 24.46
C GLN A 371 5.98 7.95 23.14
N TYR A 372 6.45 8.79 22.21
CA TYR A 372 7.08 8.36 20.97
C TYR A 372 8.22 7.37 21.21
N LEU A 373 9.19 7.73 22.06
CA LEU A 373 10.30 6.85 22.43
C LEU A 373 9.80 5.57 23.12
N SER A 374 8.79 5.67 23.98
CA SER A 374 8.23 4.49 24.63
C SER A 374 7.63 3.52 23.62
N VAL A 375 6.78 3.99 22.68
CA VAL A 375 6.12 3.13 21.67
C VAL A 375 7.17 2.43 20.79
N LYS A 376 8.18 3.17 20.31
CA LYS A 376 9.30 2.64 19.54
C LYS A 376 10.11 1.55 20.28
N HIS A 377 10.18 1.62 21.60
CA HIS A 377 11.02 0.76 22.44
C HIS A 377 10.23 -0.28 23.26
N LEU A 378 8.90 -0.30 23.15
CA LEU A 378 8.03 -1.18 23.93
C LEU A 378 7.92 -2.59 23.34
N GLU A 379 8.18 -2.75 22.04
CA GLU A 379 8.30 -4.06 21.41
C GLU A 379 9.78 -4.38 21.14
N PRO A 380 10.33 -5.44 21.73
CA PRO A 380 11.61 -5.97 21.30
C PRO A 380 11.45 -6.44 19.86
N TYR A 381 11.93 -5.61 18.94
CA TYR A 381 12.27 -5.93 17.57
C TYR A 381 12.24 -7.45 17.31
N TYR A 382 11.27 -7.91 16.52
CA TYR A 382 11.09 -9.32 16.18
C TYR A 382 12.27 -9.81 15.32
N LEU A 383 13.41 -10.15 15.94
CA LEU A 383 14.67 -10.40 15.25
C LEU A 383 15.08 -11.90 15.23
N SER A 384 14.17 -12.85 15.06
CA SER A 384 14.52 -14.30 15.08
C SER A 384 14.69 -14.91 13.67
N THR A 385 15.67 -15.81 13.55
CA THR A 385 16.04 -16.60 12.35
C THR A 385 15.22 -17.88 12.16
N ASP A 386 14.31 -18.20 13.08
CA ASP A 386 13.59 -19.48 13.05
C ASP A 386 12.24 -19.30 12.37
N SER A 387 12.19 -19.79 11.13
CA SER A 387 11.16 -19.63 10.08
C SER A 387 9.67 -19.80 10.42
N VAL A 388 9.27 -20.04 11.68
CA VAL A 388 7.86 -20.29 12.04
C VAL A 388 7.45 -19.71 13.41
N GLN A 389 8.35 -19.13 14.20
CA GLN A 389 7.98 -18.60 15.53
C GLN A 389 8.60 -17.22 15.78
N ARG A 390 7.73 -16.22 16.04
CA ARG A 390 8.08 -14.88 16.52
C ARG A 390 8.62 -14.98 17.95
N THR A 391 9.82 -15.51 18.12
CA THR A 391 10.47 -15.55 19.44
C THR A 391 11.18 -14.23 19.70
N GLN A 392 10.89 -13.62 20.85
CA GLN A 392 11.62 -12.49 21.39
C GLN A 392 13.12 -12.80 21.39
N THR A 393 13.92 -11.99 20.70
CA THR A 393 15.38 -12.16 20.76
C THR A 393 15.94 -11.67 22.08
N THR A 394 17.04 -12.27 22.49
CA THR A 394 17.91 -11.72 23.53
C THR A 394 18.57 -10.43 23.02
N ALA A 395 18.64 -9.43 23.90
CA ALA A 395 19.40 -8.20 23.66
C ALA A 395 20.82 -8.54 23.15
N ARG A 396 21.22 -7.97 22.02
CA ARG A 396 22.54 -8.18 21.42
C ARG A 396 23.02 -6.96 20.67
N THR A 397 24.33 -6.91 20.44
CA THR A 397 24.94 -5.97 19.50
C THR A 397 24.70 -6.42 18.07
N TRP A 398 24.30 -5.48 17.22
CA TRP A 398 24.17 -5.66 15.78
C TRP A 398 25.38 -5.05 15.09
N THR A 399 25.91 -5.75 14.10
CA THR A 399 27.00 -5.25 13.27
C THR A 399 26.45 -4.57 12.02
N LYS A 400 27.23 -3.62 11.48
CA LYS A 400 26.96 -2.98 10.19
C LYS A 400 26.75 -4.01 9.07
N ASP A 401 27.59 -5.04 9.00
CA ASP A 401 27.56 -6.03 7.91
C ASP A 401 26.29 -6.92 7.96
N GLU A 402 25.83 -7.28 9.16
CA GLU A 402 24.55 -8.00 9.33
C GLU A 402 23.38 -7.17 8.80
N VAL A 403 23.34 -5.89 9.16
CA VAL A 403 22.26 -4.99 8.74
C VAL A 403 22.37 -4.64 7.25
N ASP A 404 23.57 -4.43 6.71
CA ASP A 404 23.76 -4.19 5.27
C ASP A 404 23.30 -5.39 4.45
N GLY A 405 23.68 -6.60 4.89
CA GLY A 405 23.22 -7.84 4.29
C GLY A 405 21.69 -7.98 4.31
N TYR A 406 21.05 -7.62 5.43
CA TYR A 406 19.60 -7.56 5.52
C TYR A 406 19.00 -6.53 4.55
N LEU A 407 19.42 -5.26 4.62
CA LEU A 407 18.87 -4.18 3.78
C LEU A 407 19.04 -4.49 2.30
N ASN A 408 20.16 -5.11 1.91
CA ASN A 408 20.37 -5.53 0.52
C ASN A 408 19.35 -6.59 0.08
N ARG A 409 19.09 -7.62 0.89
CA ARG A 409 18.09 -8.66 0.59
C ARG A 409 16.67 -8.09 0.64
N ALA A 410 16.35 -7.36 1.69
CA ALA A 410 15.03 -6.78 1.92
C ALA A 410 14.69 -5.63 0.96
N ASN A 411 15.63 -5.18 0.13
CA ASN A 411 15.34 -4.24 -0.95
C ASN A 411 14.59 -4.90 -2.12
N ASP A 412 14.61 -6.23 -2.22
CA ASP A 412 13.82 -6.99 -3.19
C ASP A 412 12.37 -7.18 -2.67
N PRO A 413 11.35 -6.67 -3.37
CA PRO A 413 9.94 -6.81 -2.97
C PRO A 413 9.48 -8.27 -2.82
N THR A 414 10.14 -9.21 -3.49
CA THR A 414 9.78 -10.63 -3.49
C THR A 414 10.19 -11.36 -2.22
N THR A 415 11.12 -10.81 -1.43
CA THR A 415 11.51 -11.38 -0.12
C THR A 415 10.48 -11.10 0.96
N CYS A 416 9.50 -10.24 0.67
CA CYS A 416 8.47 -9.81 1.62
C CYS A 416 7.32 -10.83 1.72
N SER A 417 7.63 -11.98 2.33
CA SER A 417 6.73 -13.07 2.66
C SER A 417 6.99 -13.52 4.11
N ALA A 418 6.14 -14.38 4.70
CA ALA A 418 6.25 -14.83 6.09
C ALA A 418 7.57 -15.59 6.36
N THR A 419 8.64 -14.83 6.53
CA THR A 419 10.05 -15.23 6.63
C THR A 419 10.70 -14.41 7.73
N SER A 420 11.90 -14.81 8.16
CA SER A 420 12.73 -14.02 9.08
C SER A 420 12.95 -12.59 8.56
N GLU A 421 13.16 -12.41 7.25
CA GLU A 421 13.34 -11.12 6.61
C GLU A 421 12.15 -10.19 6.83
N PHE A 422 10.94 -10.72 6.77
CA PHE A 422 9.73 -9.93 7.01
C PHE A 422 9.61 -9.50 8.47
N ALA A 423 9.98 -10.37 9.43
CA ALA A 423 9.98 -9.99 10.84
C ALA A 423 10.99 -8.87 11.14
N LEU A 424 12.17 -8.90 10.49
CA LEU A 424 13.18 -7.84 10.58
C LEU A 424 12.70 -6.50 10.00
N ALA A 425 11.67 -6.47 9.14
CA ALA A 425 11.15 -5.23 8.58
C ALA A 425 10.46 -4.34 9.62
N TYR A 426 9.83 -4.93 10.63
CA TYR A 426 9.23 -4.17 11.74
C TYR A 426 10.26 -3.38 12.54
N SER A 427 11.51 -3.85 12.55
CA SER A 427 12.54 -3.37 13.46
C SER A 427 13.62 -2.59 12.75
N LEU A 428 14.38 -3.28 11.91
CA LEU A 428 15.43 -2.68 11.10
C LEU A 428 14.82 -1.73 10.06
N GLY A 429 13.64 -2.05 9.54
CA GLY A 429 12.90 -1.20 8.62
C GLY A 429 12.33 0.06 9.27
N GLU A 430 11.88 -0.01 10.53
CA GLU A 430 11.43 1.17 11.29
C GLU A 430 12.58 2.16 11.45
N VAL A 431 13.72 1.70 11.96
CA VAL A 431 14.89 2.56 12.19
C VAL A 431 15.45 3.09 10.86
N ALA A 432 15.43 2.29 9.80
CA ALA A 432 15.76 2.75 8.46
C ALA A 432 14.83 3.89 8.02
N THR A 433 13.52 3.73 8.20
CA THR A 433 12.52 4.75 7.83
C THR A 433 12.66 6.02 8.68
N GLU A 434 12.84 5.89 9.99
CA GLU A 434 13.06 7.02 10.89
C GLU A 434 14.30 7.83 10.47
N THR A 435 15.39 7.13 10.12
CA THR A 435 16.62 7.75 9.62
C THR A 435 16.38 8.49 8.32
N LEU A 436 15.64 7.90 7.37
CA LEU A 436 15.27 8.55 6.11
C LEU A 436 14.41 9.79 6.34
N VAL A 437 13.46 9.74 7.27
CA VAL A 437 12.64 10.91 7.64
C VAL A 437 13.51 12.01 8.26
N SER A 438 14.49 11.66 9.09
CA SER A 438 15.39 12.64 9.69
C SER A 438 16.26 13.41 8.67
N ILE A 439 16.42 12.86 7.46
CA ILE A 439 17.19 13.44 6.35
C ILE A 439 16.27 14.13 5.32
N GLY A 440 15.17 13.48 4.92
CA GLY A 440 14.32 13.91 3.81
C GLY A 440 12.93 14.44 4.19
N GLY A 441 12.54 14.35 5.46
CA GLY A 441 11.23 14.74 5.96
C GLY A 441 10.21 13.60 5.94
N SER A 442 9.11 13.80 6.65
CA SER A 442 8.06 12.80 6.93
C SER A 442 7.30 12.32 5.69
N GLU A 443 7.32 13.10 4.61
CA GLU A 443 6.71 12.74 3.32
C GLU A 443 7.69 12.00 2.38
N SER A 444 8.99 11.90 2.74
CA SER A 444 10.04 11.44 1.83
C SER A 444 9.99 9.96 1.45
N PHE A 445 9.64 9.07 2.38
CA PHE A 445 9.58 7.65 2.06
C PHE A 445 8.38 7.30 1.16
N PHE A 446 7.30 8.10 1.20
CA PHE A 446 6.20 7.96 0.24
C PHE A 446 6.56 8.52 -1.14
N ALA A 447 7.35 9.60 -1.21
CA ALA A 447 7.92 10.05 -2.47
C ALA A 447 8.86 9.00 -3.07
N LEU A 448 9.68 8.34 -2.24
CA LEU A 448 10.47 7.19 -2.66
C LEU A 448 9.56 6.07 -3.20
N GLN A 449 8.50 5.73 -2.48
CA GLN A 449 7.56 4.68 -2.88
C GLN A 449 6.86 4.98 -4.21
N GLU A 450 6.43 6.22 -4.42
CA GLU A 450 5.82 6.65 -5.70
C GLU A 450 6.82 6.49 -6.86
N ARG A 451 8.07 6.89 -6.67
CA ARG A 451 9.13 6.72 -7.70
C ARG A 451 9.33 5.24 -8.05
N LEU A 452 9.33 4.36 -7.05
CA LEU A 452 9.39 2.92 -7.29
C LEU A 452 8.13 2.40 -8.01
N ALA A 453 6.95 2.92 -7.67
CA ALA A 453 5.69 2.60 -8.37
C ALA A 453 5.70 3.04 -9.84
N LEU A 454 6.41 4.13 -10.16
CA LEU A 454 6.66 4.59 -11.53
C LEU A 454 7.71 3.74 -12.29
N GLY A 455 8.20 2.66 -11.67
CA GLY A 455 9.15 1.73 -12.25
C GLY A 455 10.61 2.20 -12.20
N GLU A 456 10.93 3.23 -11.43
CA GLU A 456 12.32 3.62 -11.20
C GLU A 456 13.05 2.53 -10.39
N SER A 457 14.35 2.36 -10.67
CA SER A 457 15.20 1.51 -9.82
C SER A 457 15.41 2.15 -8.44
N SER A 458 15.70 1.37 -7.40
CA SER A 458 16.05 1.91 -6.07
C SER A 458 17.19 2.94 -6.16
N ASN A 459 18.22 2.70 -6.99
CA ASN A 459 19.32 3.65 -7.17
C ASN A 459 18.87 4.98 -7.78
N GLN A 460 17.92 4.97 -8.71
CA GLN A 460 17.38 6.18 -9.30
C GLN A 460 16.46 6.91 -8.31
N ALA A 461 15.51 6.19 -7.71
CA ALA A 461 14.54 6.76 -6.80
C ALA A 461 15.21 7.40 -5.58
N PHE A 462 16.20 6.72 -4.98
CA PHE A 462 16.98 7.30 -3.88
C PHE A 462 17.78 8.53 -4.31
N ARG A 463 18.36 8.54 -5.51
CA ARG A 463 19.11 9.70 -6.01
C ARG A 463 18.21 10.92 -6.18
N GLU A 464 16.99 10.71 -6.67
CA GLU A 464 15.99 11.76 -6.86
C GLU A 464 15.49 12.34 -5.53
N ILE A 465 15.24 11.50 -4.52
CA ILE A 465 14.66 11.92 -3.24
C ILE A 465 15.71 12.38 -2.22
N TYR A 466 16.83 11.66 -2.13
CA TYR A 466 17.85 11.84 -1.10
C TYR A 466 19.21 12.30 -1.64
N GLY A 467 19.33 12.57 -2.95
CA GLY A 467 20.54 13.09 -3.59
C GLY A 467 21.66 12.06 -3.79
N LYS A 468 21.51 10.83 -3.31
CA LYS A 468 22.48 9.73 -3.43
C LYS A 468 21.76 8.43 -3.79
N SER A 469 22.41 7.53 -4.52
CA SER A 469 21.79 6.24 -4.85
C SER A 469 21.69 5.29 -3.66
N TRP A 470 20.80 4.30 -3.75
CA TRP A 470 20.64 3.26 -2.73
C TRP A 470 21.97 2.58 -2.39
N ASP A 471 22.76 2.18 -3.38
CA ASP A 471 24.05 1.51 -3.15
C ASP A 471 25.07 2.41 -2.41
N GLU A 472 24.97 3.73 -2.59
CA GLU A 472 25.81 4.70 -1.86
C GLU A 472 25.37 4.84 -0.40
N VAL A 473 24.05 4.85 -0.14
CA VAL A 473 23.50 5.15 1.20
C VAL A 473 23.26 3.92 2.06
N ARG A 474 23.00 2.76 1.46
CA ARG A 474 22.72 1.49 2.17
C ARG A 474 23.78 1.16 3.24
N PRO A 475 25.10 1.21 2.95
CA PRO A 475 26.09 0.92 3.99
C PRO A 475 26.12 1.97 5.11
N ILE A 476 25.76 3.22 4.84
CA ILE A 476 25.65 4.29 5.86
C ILE A 476 24.41 4.02 6.73
N LEU A 477 23.28 3.73 6.10
CA LEU A 477 22.03 3.39 6.76
C LEU A 477 22.18 2.14 7.64
N ALA A 478 22.89 1.12 7.15
CA ALA A 478 23.19 -0.08 7.90
C ALA A 478 23.98 0.19 9.18
N GLU A 479 24.96 1.10 9.12
CA GLU A 479 25.75 1.51 10.27
C GLU A 479 24.91 2.24 11.33
N VAL A 480 24.03 3.14 10.89
CA VAL A 480 23.10 3.86 11.77
C VAL A 480 22.12 2.89 12.43
N VAL A 481 21.47 2.04 11.64
CA VAL A 481 20.48 1.07 12.12
C VAL A 481 21.11 0.10 13.12
N ALA A 482 22.31 -0.41 12.84
CA ALA A 482 23.04 -1.29 13.75
C ALA A 482 23.30 -0.61 15.12
N GLN A 483 23.70 0.65 15.12
CA GLN A 483 23.95 1.42 16.35
C GLN A 483 22.65 1.69 17.14
N VAL A 484 21.61 2.21 16.47
CA VAL A 484 20.34 2.56 17.10
C VAL A 484 19.66 1.33 17.68
N ILE A 485 19.61 0.22 16.93
CA ILE A 485 19.07 -1.04 17.42
C ILE A 485 19.91 -1.53 18.60
N THR A 486 21.24 -1.53 18.53
CA THR A 486 22.07 -1.95 19.68
C THR A 486 21.79 -1.12 20.95
N LEU A 487 21.63 0.20 20.83
CA LEU A 487 21.39 1.10 21.95
C LEU A 487 19.98 0.97 22.53
N SER A 488 18.98 0.70 21.68
CA SER A 488 17.58 0.55 22.08
C SER A 488 17.33 -0.61 23.07
N TRP A 489 18.25 -1.56 23.15
CA TRP A 489 18.22 -2.68 24.09
C TRP A 489 18.95 -2.40 25.41
N GLN A 490 19.60 -1.25 25.53
CA GLN A 490 20.34 -0.89 26.74
C GLN A 490 19.40 -0.18 27.72
N SER A 491 19.77 -0.17 29.00
CA SER A 491 18.99 0.53 30.05
C SER A 491 18.81 2.04 29.79
N GLN A 492 19.60 2.59 28.86
CA GLN A 492 19.61 3.99 28.46
C GLN A 492 18.78 4.25 27.19
N ALA A 493 18.03 3.27 26.67
CA ALA A 493 17.27 3.37 25.41
C ALA A 493 16.40 4.63 25.31
N LEU A 494 15.80 5.05 26.44
CA LEU A 494 14.94 6.24 26.50
C LEU A 494 15.69 7.55 26.80
N THR A 495 17.00 7.48 27.09
CA THR A 495 17.78 8.62 27.59
C THR A 495 18.98 8.97 26.74
N TYR A 496 19.41 8.11 25.80
CA TYR A 496 20.51 8.43 24.88
C TYR A 496 20.11 9.42 23.77
N GLN A 497 18.81 9.52 23.50
CA GLN A 497 18.25 10.40 22.47
C GLN A 497 18.25 11.85 22.95
N SER A 498 18.66 12.75 22.07
CA SER A 498 18.47 14.19 22.23
C SER A 498 16.99 14.52 22.37
N LEU A 499 16.67 15.59 23.09
CA LEU A 499 15.31 16.09 23.17
C LEU A 499 14.97 16.94 21.93
N PRO A 500 13.69 16.99 21.53
CA PRO A 500 13.19 17.95 20.56
C PRO A 500 13.62 19.37 20.92
N LYS A 501 14.21 20.08 19.96
CA LYS A 501 14.46 21.52 20.11
C LYS A 501 13.11 22.23 19.98
N ASN A 502 12.78 23.06 20.97
CA ASN A 502 11.54 23.86 20.98
C ASN A 502 11.46 24.80 19.78
#